data_AF-A0A5C2H4Z3-F1
#
_entry.id   AF-A0A5C2H4Z3-F1
#
_cell.length_a   1.000
_cell.length_b   1.000
_cell.length_c   1.000
_cell.angle_alpha   90.00
_cell.angle_beta   90.00
_cell.angle_gamma   90.00
#
_symmetry.space_group_name_H-M   'P 1'
#
loop_
_entity.id
_entity.type
_entity.pdbx_description
1 polymer ?
#
loop_
_entity_poly.entity_id
_entity_poly.type
_entity_poly.pdbx_seq_one_letter_code
_entity_poly.pdbx_strand_id
1 'polypeptide(L)'
;MKKINIKDLQVDIDIIQVLDLYSVKKNFFIDINGNILENIDDNVKNPIIFKTNDNTFLINSNDAKELSLEIFKDYKPTIIGTKCRIKPLSKWQDIIDLNKELMLYFDHQSDGVEFFEDKILEDYGWNASALEINYRQISDFIEENCEGILLCYDNEVQFNGFTIVEDINDVRLKVKEFIQTQAKINIDKDIVDLDDEDVIDALELFELKV
;
A
#
# COMPACT_ATOMS: atom_id res chain seq x y z
N MET A 1 1.71 1.44 11.83
CA MET A 1 1.37 0.49 10.74
C MET A 1 2.13 -0.83 10.82
N LYS A 2 1.62 -1.87 10.15
CA LYS A 2 2.31 -3.16 9.98
C LYS A 2 3.20 -3.13 8.73
N LYS A 3 4.52 -3.20 8.90
CA LYS A 3 5.48 -3.36 7.80
C LYS A 3 5.60 -4.82 7.38
N ILE A 4 5.43 -5.10 6.10
CA ILE A 4 5.56 -6.44 5.52
C ILE A 4 6.53 -6.37 4.34
N ASN A 5 7.56 -7.21 4.38
CA ASN A 5 8.49 -7.36 3.26
C ASN A 5 8.08 -8.56 2.39
N ILE A 6 7.84 -8.34 1.10
CA ILE A 6 7.45 -9.37 0.12
C ILE A 6 8.48 -10.50 0.06
N LYS A 7 9.77 -10.22 0.34
CA LYS A 7 10.82 -11.25 0.33
C LYS A 7 10.60 -12.36 1.35
N ASP A 8 9.96 -12.02 2.47
CA ASP A 8 9.73 -12.90 3.61
C ASP A 8 8.30 -13.46 3.61
N LEU A 9 7.46 -13.00 2.70
CA LEU A 9 6.04 -13.31 2.66
C LEU A 9 5.77 -14.75 2.20
N GLN A 10 4.93 -15.45 2.96
CA GLN A 10 4.33 -16.72 2.60
C GLN A 10 2.84 -16.64 2.88
N VAL A 11 2.02 -17.03 1.91
CA VAL A 11 0.56 -16.94 2.02
C VAL A 11 -0.05 -18.30 1.81
N ASP A 12 -0.91 -18.71 2.75
CA ASP A 12 -1.67 -19.95 2.68
C ASP A 12 -3.06 -19.65 2.09
N ILE A 13 -3.40 -20.32 1.00
CA ILE A 13 -4.67 -20.14 0.29
C ILE A 13 -5.50 -21.42 0.42
N ASP A 14 -6.79 -21.28 0.65
CA ASP A 14 -7.73 -22.40 0.66
C ASP A 14 -8.00 -22.89 -0.77
N ILE A 15 -7.56 -24.11 -1.08
CA ILE A 15 -7.72 -24.72 -2.41
C ILE A 15 -9.20 -24.89 -2.75
N ILE A 16 -10.07 -25.16 -1.76
CA ILE A 16 -11.48 -25.44 -2.01
C ILE A 16 -12.16 -24.19 -2.59
N GLN A 17 -11.90 -23.02 -2.01
CA GLN A 17 -12.46 -21.76 -2.49
C GLN A 17 -11.96 -21.39 -3.89
N VAL A 18 -10.69 -21.68 -4.20
CA VAL A 18 -10.13 -21.49 -5.54
C VAL A 18 -10.88 -22.35 -6.58
N LEU A 19 -11.15 -23.63 -6.26
CA LEU A 19 -11.87 -24.53 -7.16
C LEU A 19 -13.29 -24.05 -7.43
N ASP A 20 -13.99 -23.62 -6.38
CA ASP A 20 -15.38 -23.17 -6.49
C ASP A 20 -15.48 -22.01 -7.48
N LEU A 21 -14.62 -20.99 -7.34
CA LEU A 21 -14.56 -19.84 -8.24
C LEU A 21 -14.08 -20.19 -9.65
N TYR A 22 -13.11 -21.10 -9.75
CA TYR A 22 -12.60 -21.59 -11.03
C TYR A 22 -13.68 -22.31 -11.83
N SER A 23 -14.50 -23.15 -11.16
CA SER A 23 -15.55 -23.93 -11.80
C SER A 23 -16.63 -23.08 -12.48
N VAL A 24 -16.88 -21.89 -11.94
CA VAL A 24 -17.81 -20.90 -12.50
C VAL A 24 -17.13 -19.83 -13.36
N LYS A 25 -15.82 -19.98 -13.65
CA LYS A 25 -14.99 -19.06 -14.43
C LYS A 25 -15.06 -17.61 -13.95
N LYS A 26 -15.08 -17.44 -12.63
CA LYS A 26 -15.18 -16.12 -12.00
C LYS A 26 -13.79 -15.61 -11.65
N ASN A 27 -13.49 -14.38 -12.07
CA ASN A 27 -12.25 -13.74 -11.69
C ASN A 27 -12.21 -13.47 -10.18
N PHE A 28 -11.04 -13.62 -9.58
CA PHE A 28 -10.83 -13.40 -8.17
C PHE A 28 -9.45 -12.81 -7.88
N PHE A 29 -9.33 -12.26 -6.69
CA PHE A 29 -8.13 -11.66 -6.14
C PHE A 29 -7.76 -12.39 -4.85
N ILE A 30 -6.50 -12.34 -4.46
CA ILE A 30 -6.04 -12.85 -3.17
C ILE A 30 -5.29 -11.74 -2.45
N ASP A 31 -5.68 -11.47 -1.22
CA ASP A 31 -5.00 -10.50 -0.37
C ASP A 31 -3.76 -11.09 0.32
N ILE A 32 -3.01 -10.24 1.01
CA ILE A 32 -1.77 -10.62 1.71
C ILE A 32 -1.97 -11.65 2.83
N ASN A 33 -3.21 -11.85 3.28
CA ASN A 33 -3.56 -12.82 4.32
C ASN A 33 -4.09 -14.14 3.73
N GLY A 34 -4.22 -14.23 2.41
CA GLY A 34 -4.73 -15.42 1.71
C GLY A 34 -6.25 -15.43 1.56
N ASN A 35 -6.93 -14.32 1.86
CA ASN A 35 -8.37 -14.21 1.65
C ASN A 35 -8.66 -14.04 0.16
N ILE A 36 -9.68 -14.76 -0.32
CA ILE A 36 -10.11 -14.66 -1.71
C ILE A 36 -11.22 -13.62 -1.82
N LEU A 37 -11.05 -12.66 -2.73
CA LEU A 37 -11.99 -11.58 -2.99
C LEU A 37 -12.52 -11.69 -4.42
N GLU A 38 -13.81 -11.44 -4.61
CA GLU A 38 -14.44 -11.47 -5.93
C GLU A 38 -14.37 -10.11 -6.64
N ASN A 39 -14.20 -9.03 -5.89
CA ASN A 39 -14.10 -7.66 -6.35
C ASN A 39 -13.08 -6.88 -5.49
N ILE A 40 -12.55 -5.81 -6.06
CA ILE A 40 -11.83 -4.77 -5.32
C ILE A 40 -12.74 -3.55 -5.27
N ASP A 41 -12.94 -3.03 -4.06
CA ASP A 41 -13.65 -1.77 -3.80
C ASP A 41 -12.94 -1.00 -2.68
N ASP A 42 -13.45 0.18 -2.34
CA ASP A 42 -12.85 1.10 -1.37
C ASP A 42 -12.72 0.51 0.05
N ASN A 43 -13.38 -0.62 0.35
CA ASN A 43 -13.29 -1.31 1.64
C ASN A 43 -12.09 -2.28 1.71
N VAL A 44 -11.40 -2.54 0.60
CA VAL A 44 -10.20 -3.38 0.60
C VAL A 44 -9.05 -2.64 1.27
N LYS A 45 -8.68 -3.09 2.47
CA LYS A 45 -7.57 -2.51 3.27
C LYS A 45 -6.30 -3.35 3.27
N ASN A 46 -6.35 -4.54 2.69
CA ASN A 46 -5.19 -5.42 2.56
C ASN A 46 -4.62 -5.34 1.15
N PRO A 47 -3.28 -5.34 1.00
CA PRO A 47 -2.65 -5.45 -0.31
C PRO A 47 -3.08 -6.71 -1.05
N ILE A 48 -3.35 -6.58 -2.33
CA ILE A 48 -3.64 -7.69 -3.24
C ILE A 48 -2.34 -8.25 -3.79
N ILE A 49 -2.14 -9.56 -3.67
CA ILE A 49 -0.91 -10.23 -4.11
C ILE A 49 -1.10 -11.12 -5.34
N PHE A 50 -2.35 -11.34 -5.75
CA PHE A 50 -2.68 -12.17 -6.90
C PHE A 50 -4.02 -11.74 -7.49
N LYS A 51 -4.12 -11.84 -8.82
CA LYS A 51 -5.35 -11.65 -9.60
C LYS A 51 -5.41 -12.71 -10.68
N THR A 52 -6.54 -13.39 -10.83
CA THR A 52 -6.74 -14.28 -11.98
C THR A 52 -6.89 -13.49 -13.28
N ASN A 53 -6.52 -14.12 -14.38
CA ASN A 53 -6.77 -13.61 -15.73
C ASN A 53 -7.58 -14.61 -16.54
N ASP A 54 -8.11 -14.19 -17.69
CA ASP A 54 -8.95 -15.05 -18.52
C ASP A 54 -8.23 -16.32 -18.99
N ASN A 55 -6.89 -16.24 -19.17
CA ASN A 55 -6.05 -17.39 -19.53
C ASN A 55 -5.96 -18.43 -18.41
N THR A 56 -6.24 -18.04 -17.16
CA THR A 56 -6.24 -18.96 -16.01
C THR A 56 -7.27 -20.05 -16.25
N PHE A 57 -8.44 -19.74 -16.82
CA PHE A 57 -9.53 -20.70 -17.07
C PHE A 57 -9.31 -21.63 -18.28
N LEU A 58 -8.16 -21.54 -18.96
CA LEU A 58 -7.75 -22.46 -20.01
C LEU A 58 -7.07 -23.71 -19.45
N ILE A 59 -6.76 -23.74 -18.15
CA ILE A 59 -6.12 -24.89 -17.50
C ILE A 59 -7.13 -26.03 -17.43
N ASN A 60 -6.83 -27.12 -18.13
CA ASN A 60 -7.64 -28.33 -18.14
C ASN A 60 -7.09 -29.33 -17.13
N SER A 61 -7.47 -29.18 -15.86
CA SER A 61 -7.28 -30.22 -14.84
C SER A 61 -8.52 -30.37 -13.98
N ASN A 62 -8.88 -31.64 -13.70
CA ASN A 62 -9.94 -32.00 -12.76
C ASN A 62 -9.37 -32.32 -11.37
N ASP A 63 -8.04 -32.31 -11.19
CA ASP A 63 -7.39 -32.48 -9.90
C ASP A 63 -7.12 -31.12 -9.28
N ALA A 64 -7.65 -30.92 -8.08
CA ALA A 64 -7.56 -29.65 -7.35
C ALA A 64 -6.14 -29.19 -7.07
N LYS A 65 -5.24 -30.14 -6.80
CA LYS A 65 -3.85 -29.84 -6.45
C LYS A 65 -3.09 -29.46 -7.70
N GLU A 66 -3.23 -30.21 -8.79
CA GLU A 66 -2.63 -29.90 -10.08
C GLU A 66 -3.12 -28.54 -10.60
N LEU A 67 -4.43 -28.27 -10.53
CA LEU A 67 -4.99 -26.97 -10.91
C LEU A 67 -4.36 -25.83 -10.09
N SER A 68 -4.28 -25.98 -8.77
CA SER A 68 -3.68 -24.95 -7.89
C SER A 68 -2.19 -24.72 -8.21
N LEU A 69 -1.45 -25.79 -8.48
CA LEU A 69 -0.03 -25.68 -8.86
C LEU A 69 0.14 -24.91 -10.17
N GLU A 70 -0.75 -25.11 -11.15
CA GLU A 70 -0.68 -24.40 -12.43
C GLU A 70 -1.14 -22.94 -12.32
N ILE A 71 -2.23 -22.66 -11.59
CA ILE A 71 -2.73 -21.28 -11.34
C ILE A 71 -1.64 -20.44 -10.69
N PHE A 72 -0.95 -21.00 -9.68
CA PHE A 72 0.04 -20.27 -8.88
C PHE A 72 1.49 -20.55 -9.28
N LYS A 73 1.76 -21.14 -10.46
CA LYS A 73 3.11 -21.60 -10.84
C LYS A 73 4.22 -20.56 -10.66
N ASP A 74 3.92 -19.30 -10.96
CA ASP A 74 4.87 -18.20 -10.87
C ASP A 74 5.13 -17.73 -9.42
N TYR A 75 4.39 -18.29 -8.46
CA TYR A 75 4.46 -18.00 -7.03
C TYR A 75 5.02 -19.18 -6.22
N LYS A 76 5.74 -20.12 -6.86
CA LYS A 76 6.39 -21.29 -6.22
C LYS A 76 5.45 -22.05 -5.24
N PRO A 77 4.32 -22.57 -5.74
CA PRO A 77 3.27 -23.11 -4.89
C PRO A 77 3.68 -24.42 -4.22
N THR A 78 3.23 -24.64 -2.99
CA THR A 78 3.43 -25.88 -2.22
C THR A 78 2.12 -26.32 -1.60
N ILE A 79 1.69 -27.55 -1.87
CA ILE A 79 0.43 -28.08 -1.34
C ILE A 79 0.64 -28.76 0.01
N ILE A 80 -0.13 -28.34 1.02
CA ILE A 80 -0.15 -28.94 2.36
C ILE A 80 -1.61 -29.19 2.75
N GLY A 81 -2.07 -30.44 2.63
CA GLY A 81 -3.46 -30.81 2.86
C GLY A 81 -4.40 -30.12 1.86
N THR A 82 -5.27 -29.25 2.37
CA THR A 82 -6.22 -28.42 1.58
C THR A 82 -5.71 -26.99 1.34
N LYS A 83 -4.47 -26.69 1.72
CA LYS A 83 -3.86 -25.36 1.54
C LYS A 83 -2.83 -25.37 0.43
N CYS A 84 -2.83 -24.31 -0.37
CA CYS A 84 -1.77 -23.97 -1.30
C CYS A 84 -0.95 -22.82 -0.71
N ARG A 85 0.29 -23.09 -0.32
CA ARG A 85 1.22 -22.07 0.14
C ARG A 85 1.97 -21.46 -1.02
N ILE A 86 1.93 -20.14 -1.16
CA ILE A 86 2.62 -19.40 -2.21
C ILE A 86 3.69 -18.44 -1.67
N LYS A 87 4.67 -18.11 -2.50
CA LYS A 87 5.75 -17.15 -2.26
C LYS A 87 5.76 -16.08 -3.37
N PRO A 88 5.24 -14.87 -3.10
CA PRO A 88 5.05 -13.83 -4.11
C PRO A 88 6.32 -13.08 -4.54
N LEU A 89 7.49 -13.41 -3.97
CA LEU A 89 8.75 -12.71 -4.25
C LEU A 89 9.06 -12.54 -5.75
N SER A 90 8.83 -13.56 -6.59
CA SER A 90 9.08 -13.46 -8.05
C SER A 90 8.16 -12.46 -8.77
N LYS A 91 7.11 -11.98 -8.10
CA LYS A 91 6.02 -11.17 -8.64
C LYS A 91 5.88 -9.82 -7.94
N TRP A 92 6.89 -9.38 -7.19
CA TRP A 92 6.82 -8.15 -6.40
C TRP A 92 6.45 -6.90 -7.22
N GLN A 93 6.93 -6.78 -8.47
CA GLN A 93 6.58 -5.65 -9.36
C GLN A 93 5.10 -5.70 -9.75
N ASP A 94 4.64 -6.86 -10.24
CA ASP A 94 3.24 -7.10 -10.60
C ASP A 94 2.30 -6.79 -9.41
N ILE A 95 2.75 -7.07 -8.18
CA ILE A 95 2.00 -6.79 -6.94
C ILE A 95 1.92 -5.29 -6.66
N ILE A 96 3.01 -4.53 -6.81
CA ILE A 96 2.95 -3.07 -6.68
C ILE A 96 1.97 -2.49 -7.69
N ASP A 97 2.07 -2.92 -8.96
CA ASP A 97 1.19 -2.47 -10.03
C ASP A 97 -0.29 -2.78 -9.74
N LEU A 98 -0.57 -3.95 -9.16
CA LEU A 98 -1.92 -4.39 -8.81
C LEU A 98 -2.58 -3.52 -7.73
N ASN A 99 -1.80 -2.82 -6.92
CA ASN A 99 -2.29 -2.02 -5.80
C ASN A 99 -2.25 -0.50 -6.05
N LYS A 100 -1.97 -0.06 -7.29
CA LYS A 100 -1.92 1.37 -7.66
C LYS A 100 -3.15 2.17 -7.24
N GLU A 101 -4.33 1.59 -7.38
CA GLU A 101 -5.59 2.27 -7.02
C GLU A 101 -5.90 2.20 -5.51
N LEU A 102 -5.18 1.39 -4.75
CA LEU A 102 -5.40 1.18 -3.31
C LEU A 102 -4.37 1.89 -2.43
N MET A 103 -3.19 2.20 -2.97
CA MET A 103 -2.11 2.80 -2.21
C MET A 103 -2.39 4.27 -1.90
N LEU A 104 -1.97 4.70 -0.71
CA LEU A 104 -1.96 6.11 -0.32
C LEU A 104 -0.75 6.84 -0.91
N TYR A 105 0.39 6.18 -0.98
CA TYR A 105 1.59 6.67 -1.66
C TYR A 105 2.46 5.49 -2.07
N PHE A 106 3.33 5.77 -3.05
CA PHE A 106 4.42 4.91 -3.44
C PHE A 106 5.74 5.50 -2.95
N ASP A 107 6.62 4.63 -2.45
CA ASP A 107 7.95 4.97 -1.99
C ASP A 107 8.97 4.28 -2.90
N HIS A 108 9.50 5.09 -3.83
CA HIS A 108 10.45 4.64 -4.83
C HIS A 108 11.88 4.73 -4.28
N GLN A 109 12.74 3.77 -4.68
CA GLN A 109 14.12 3.70 -4.21
C GLN A 109 14.92 5.00 -4.38
N SER A 110 14.72 5.68 -5.51
CA SER A 110 15.52 6.84 -5.90
C SER A 110 14.93 8.15 -5.39
N ASP A 111 13.62 8.30 -5.58
CA ASP A 111 12.91 9.58 -5.44
C ASP A 111 12.20 9.69 -4.08
N GLY A 112 12.04 8.56 -3.38
CA GLY A 112 11.31 8.48 -2.14
C GLY A 112 9.80 8.59 -2.36
N VAL A 113 9.13 9.31 -1.46
CA VAL A 113 7.70 9.61 -1.55
C VAL A 113 7.54 10.94 -2.28
N GLU A 114 6.91 10.89 -3.45
CA GLU A 114 6.73 12.09 -4.31
C GLU A 114 5.40 12.80 -4.08
N PHE A 115 4.30 12.05 -3.89
CA PHE A 115 2.96 12.59 -3.69
C PHE A 115 2.05 11.57 -2.98
N PHE A 116 0.92 12.04 -2.46
CA PHE A 116 -0.16 11.22 -1.93
C PHE A 116 -1.29 11.08 -2.96
N GLU A 117 -1.79 9.85 -3.16
CA GLU A 117 -2.94 9.57 -4.03
C GLU A 117 -4.23 10.19 -3.48
N ASP A 118 -4.28 10.44 -2.17
CA ASP A 118 -5.38 11.17 -1.54
C ASP A 118 -5.23 12.68 -1.73
N LYS A 119 -6.17 13.30 -2.44
CA LYS A 119 -6.13 14.73 -2.78
C LYS A 119 -6.01 15.68 -1.58
N ILE A 120 -6.60 15.35 -0.44
CA ILE A 120 -6.55 16.22 0.75
C ILE A 120 -5.18 16.10 1.41
N LEU A 121 -4.66 14.88 1.55
CA LEU A 121 -3.29 14.70 2.05
C LEU A 121 -2.25 15.26 1.08
N GLU A 122 -2.50 15.21 -0.22
CA GLU A 122 -1.61 15.83 -1.21
C GLU A 122 -1.59 17.35 -1.06
N ASP A 123 -2.75 17.97 -0.89
CA ASP A 123 -2.85 19.40 -0.59
C ASP A 123 -2.10 19.73 0.72
N TYR A 124 -2.20 18.86 1.74
CA TYR A 124 -1.41 19.02 2.95
C TYR A 124 0.10 18.89 2.70
N GLY A 125 0.55 17.89 1.93
CA GLY A 125 1.97 17.68 1.62
C GLY A 125 2.57 18.85 0.83
N TRP A 126 1.83 19.35 -0.15
CA TRP A 126 2.24 20.49 -0.97
C TRP A 126 2.43 21.74 -0.10
N ASN A 127 1.42 22.11 0.70
CA ASN A 127 1.48 23.30 1.55
C ASN A 127 2.45 23.14 2.73
N ALA A 128 2.62 21.93 3.26
CA ALA A 128 3.60 21.65 4.31
C ALA A 128 5.05 21.86 3.83
N SER A 129 5.31 21.71 2.53
CA SER A 129 6.64 21.92 1.96
C SER A 129 7.11 23.37 2.12
N ALA A 130 6.20 24.36 2.01
CA ALA A 130 6.50 25.77 2.31
C ALA A 130 6.87 25.99 3.79
N LEU A 131 6.38 25.13 4.69
CA LEU A 131 6.66 25.16 6.13
C LEU A 131 7.87 24.31 6.52
N GLU A 132 8.73 23.96 5.55
CA GLU A 132 9.94 23.14 5.75
C GLU A 132 9.64 21.73 6.30
N ILE A 133 8.56 21.12 5.80
CA ILE A 133 8.15 19.75 6.10
C ILE A 133 7.94 18.99 4.80
N ASN A 134 8.77 17.98 4.54
CA ASN A 134 8.70 17.23 3.29
C ASN A 134 7.80 15.97 3.38
N TYR A 135 7.49 15.40 2.22
CA TYR A 135 6.67 14.19 2.10
C TYR A 135 7.23 12.99 2.87
N ARG A 136 8.55 12.85 2.98
CA ARG A 136 9.18 11.79 3.78
C ARG A 136 8.84 11.92 5.27
N GLN A 137 8.90 13.13 5.82
CA GLN A 137 8.56 13.36 7.22
C GLN A 137 7.09 13.03 7.50
N ILE A 138 6.21 13.38 6.55
CA ILE A 138 4.78 13.04 6.64
C ILE A 138 4.58 11.53 6.51
N SER A 139 5.23 10.84 5.57
CA SER A 139 5.14 9.39 5.42
C SER A 139 5.66 8.66 6.66
N ASP A 140 6.79 9.08 7.22
CA ASP A 140 7.36 8.48 8.43
C ASP A 140 6.38 8.64 9.61
N PHE A 141 5.78 9.82 9.77
CA PHE A 141 4.74 10.04 10.78
C PHE A 141 3.53 9.12 10.57
N ILE A 142 3.05 8.98 9.33
CA ILE A 142 1.93 8.09 8.99
C ILE A 142 2.27 6.63 9.35
N GLU A 143 3.44 6.14 8.96
CA GLU A 143 3.91 4.78 9.23
C GLU A 143 3.97 4.47 10.74
N GLU A 144 4.39 5.45 11.54
CA GLU A 144 4.52 5.34 12.99
C GLU A 144 3.20 5.49 13.76
N ASN A 145 2.26 6.33 13.30
CA ASN A 145 1.13 6.80 14.10
C ASN A 145 -0.26 6.40 13.57
N CYS A 146 -0.33 5.81 12.38
CA CYS A 146 -1.59 5.39 11.76
C CYS A 146 -1.68 3.87 11.58
N GLU A 147 -2.91 3.39 11.41
CA GLU A 147 -3.20 1.97 11.12
C GLU A 147 -3.23 1.71 9.62
N GLY A 148 -2.70 0.55 9.24
CA GLY A 148 -2.48 0.20 7.84
C GLY A 148 -1.32 -0.76 7.63
N ILE A 149 -1.01 -0.99 6.36
CA ILE A 149 0.04 -1.89 5.90
C ILE A 149 0.99 -1.12 5.00
N LEU A 150 2.28 -1.14 5.36
CA LEU A 150 3.37 -0.83 4.43
C LEU A 150 3.83 -2.16 3.82
N LEU A 151 3.53 -2.39 2.55
CA LEU A 151 4.05 -3.53 1.80
C LEU A 151 5.27 -3.06 1.01
N CYS A 152 6.42 -3.71 1.22
CA CYS A 152 7.64 -3.35 0.51
C CYS A 152 8.37 -4.57 -0.06
N TYR A 153 9.17 -4.34 -1.08
CA TYR A 153 10.29 -5.18 -1.45
C TYR A 153 11.57 -4.47 -1.03
N ASP A 154 12.26 -5.03 -0.03
CA ASP A 154 13.50 -4.48 0.50
C ASP A 154 14.56 -5.59 0.64
N ASN A 155 15.58 -5.55 -0.21
CA ASN A 155 16.68 -6.52 -0.19
C ASN A 155 18.03 -5.91 0.22
N GLU A 156 18.01 -4.80 0.99
CA GLU A 156 19.19 -4.00 1.40
C GLU A 156 19.87 -3.20 0.27
N VAL A 157 19.63 -3.57 -1.00
CA VAL A 157 20.17 -2.88 -2.18
C VAL A 157 19.09 -2.07 -2.89
N GLN A 158 17.87 -2.57 -2.89
CA GLN A 158 16.70 -2.01 -3.54
C GLN A 158 15.54 -1.98 -2.55
N PHE A 159 14.85 -0.84 -2.55
CA PHE A 159 13.64 -0.61 -1.78
C PHE A 159 12.54 -0.11 -2.71
N ASN A 160 11.38 -0.76 -2.71
CA ASN A 160 10.15 -0.19 -3.26
C ASN A 160 9.01 -0.56 -2.32
N GLY A 161 8.19 0.40 -1.93
CA GLY A 161 7.08 0.13 -1.02
C GLY A 161 5.87 0.97 -1.34
N PHE A 162 4.72 0.54 -0.85
CA PHE A 162 3.52 1.35 -0.84
C PHE A 162 2.75 1.12 0.44
N THR A 163 1.96 2.11 0.80
CA THR A 163 1.16 2.10 2.03
C THR A 163 -0.31 2.04 1.69
N ILE A 164 -1.06 1.17 2.36
CA ILE A 164 -2.53 1.18 2.39
C ILE A 164 -2.96 1.48 3.81
N VAL A 165 -3.85 2.46 3.98
CA VAL A 165 -4.34 2.90 5.30
C VAL A 165 -5.74 2.38 5.58
N GLU A 166 -6.03 2.10 6.86
CA GLU A 166 -7.34 1.60 7.25
C GLU A 166 -8.43 2.69 7.19
N ASP A 167 -8.13 3.89 7.70
CA ASP A 167 -9.04 5.04 7.72
C ASP A 167 -8.34 6.32 7.25
N ILE A 168 -8.67 6.77 6.03
CA ILE A 168 -8.11 7.97 5.43
C ILE A 168 -8.48 9.25 6.20
N ASN A 169 -9.64 9.29 6.87
CA ASN A 169 -10.06 10.47 7.62
C ASN A 169 -9.27 10.62 8.92
N ASP A 170 -9.01 9.51 9.61
CA ASP A 170 -8.12 9.50 10.79
C ASP A 170 -6.70 9.93 10.40
N VAL A 171 -6.18 9.42 9.28
CA VAL A 171 -4.86 9.80 8.77
C VAL A 171 -4.80 11.31 8.47
N ARG A 172 -5.78 11.86 7.74
CA ARG A 172 -5.85 13.31 7.45
C ARG A 172 -5.84 14.16 8.72
N LEU A 173 -6.62 13.76 9.73
CA LEU A 173 -6.69 14.48 11.00
C LEU A 173 -5.31 14.49 11.69
N LYS A 174 -4.70 13.31 11.87
CA LYS A 174 -3.41 13.16 12.54
C LYS A 174 -2.27 13.86 11.78
N VAL A 175 -2.27 13.78 10.45
CA VAL A 175 -1.28 14.45 9.61
C VAL A 175 -1.41 15.97 9.72
N LYS A 176 -2.64 16.52 9.71
CA LYS A 176 -2.85 17.96 9.93
C LYS A 176 -2.30 18.40 11.29
N GLU A 177 -2.58 17.65 12.36
CA GLU A 177 -2.07 17.93 13.70
C GLU A 177 -0.53 17.86 13.78
N PHE A 178 0.07 16.88 13.11
CA PHE A 178 1.52 16.75 12.99
C PHE A 178 2.13 17.96 12.28
N ILE A 179 1.60 18.34 11.12
CA ILE A 179 2.09 19.49 10.34
C ILE A 179 1.97 20.77 11.18
N GLN A 180 0.82 21.01 11.82
CA GLN A 180 0.64 22.17 12.70
C GLN A 180 1.67 22.22 13.83
N THR A 181 2.01 21.08 14.41
CA THR A 181 3.00 20.99 15.49
C THR A 181 4.40 21.25 14.97
N GLN A 182 4.78 20.61 13.87
CA GLN A 182 6.12 20.74 13.30
C GLN A 182 6.35 22.13 12.70
N ALA A 183 5.34 22.75 12.09
CA ALA A 183 5.42 24.11 11.57
C ALA A 183 5.71 25.13 12.67
N LYS A 184 5.01 25.04 13.82
CA LYS A 184 5.31 25.89 14.99
C LYS A 184 6.76 25.73 15.45
N ILE A 185 7.27 24.50 15.49
CA ILE A 185 8.67 24.23 15.84
C ILE A 185 9.63 24.87 14.82
N ASN A 186 9.32 24.80 13.52
CA ASN A 186 10.16 25.37 12.47
C ASN A 186 10.15 26.91 12.50
N ILE A 187 9.00 27.52 12.78
CA ILE A 187 8.83 28.97 12.96
C ILE A 187 9.59 29.45 14.20
N ASP A 188 9.44 28.78 15.34
CA ASP A 188 10.17 29.13 16.58
C ASP A 188 11.70 29.05 16.41
N LYS A 189 12.16 28.28 15.43
CA LYS A 189 13.58 28.12 15.07
C LYS A 189 14.05 29.09 13.98
N ASP A 190 13.18 29.98 13.49
CA ASP A 190 13.49 30.96 12.44
C ASP A 190 13.97 30.30 11.13
N ILE A 191 13.39 29.15 10.78
CA ILE A 191 13.73 28.39 9.56
C ILE A 191 12.79 28.78 8.40
N VAL A 192 11.57 29.21 8.71
CA VAL A 192 10.51 29.53 7.74
C VAL A 192 10.50 31.04 7.50
N ASP A 193 10.52 31.46 6.22
CA ASP A 193 10.35 32.87 5.84
C ASP A 193 8.87 33.27 5.88
N LEU A 194 8.46 33.97 6.93
CA LEU A 194 7.06 34.34 7.16
C LEU A 194 6.52 35.40 6.19
N ASP A 195 7.40 36.06 5.42
CA ASP A 195 7.02 37.06 4.43
C ASP A 195 6.74 36.43 3.04
N ASP A 196 7.02 35.13 2.86
CA ASP A 196 6.78 34.40 1.61
C ASP A 196 5.28 34.11 1.39
N GLU A 197 4.78 34.32 0.15
CA GLU A 197 3.37 34.13 -0.19
C GLU A 197 2.91 32.67 0.00
N ASP A 198 3.75 31.68 -0.36
CA ASP A 198 3.42 30.26 -0.21
C ASP A 198 3.34 29.88 1.28
N VAL A 199 4.17 30.51 2.13
CA VAL A 199 4.11 30.33 3.59
C VAL A 199 2.83 30.91 4.17
N ILE A 200 2.41 32.11 3.75
CA ILE A 200 1.18 32.75 4.21
C ILE A 200 -0.04 31.87 3.87
N ASP A 201 -0.13 31.37 2.64
CA ASP A 201 -1.21 30.49 2.21
C ASP A 201 -1.23 29.18 3.02
N ALA A 202 -0.05 28.58 3.27
CA ALA A 202 0.06 27.38 4.09
C ALA A 202 -0.40 27.63 5.55
N LEU A 203 -0.02 28.77 6.15
CA LEU A 203 -0.45 29.14 7.50
C LEU A 203 -1.98 29.29 7.60
N GLU A 204 -2.62 29.87 6.58
CA GLU A 204 -4.08 29.96 6.51
C GLU A 204 -4.73 28.57 6.42
N LEU A 205 -4.25 27.71 5.51
CA LEU A 205 -4.75 26.34 5.34
C LEU A 205 -4.69 25.53 6.65
N PHE A 206 -3.57 25.65 7.37
CA PHE A 206 -3.34 24.95 8.63
C PHE A 206 -3.88 25.70 9.86
N GLU A 207 -4.56 26.83 9.67
CA GLU A 207 -5.17 27.64 10.74
C GLU A 207 -4.15 28.04 11.84
N LEU A 208 -2.90 28.29 11.42
CA LEU A 208 -1.80 28.66 12.31
C LEU A 208 -1.77 30.19 12.49
N LYS A 209 -1.72 30.62 13.75
CA LYS A 209 -1.50 32.03 14.10
C LYS A 209 -0.04 32.21 14.48
N VAL A 210 0.62 33.11 13.77
CA VAL A 210 2.01 33.51 13.98
C VAL A 210 2.05 34.89 14.62
#